data_AF-A0A9E9P4F8-F1
#
_entry.id   AF-A0A9E9P4F8-F1
#
_cell.length_a   1.000
_cell.length_b   1.000
_cell.length_c   1.000
_cell.angle_alpha   90.00
_cell.angle_beta   90.00
_cell.angle_gamma   90.00
#
_symmetry.space_group_name_H-M   'P 1'
#
loop_
_entity.id
_entity.type
_entity.pdbx_description
1 polymer ?
#
loop_
_entity_poly.entity_id
_entity_poly.type
_entity_poly.pdbx_seq_one_letter_code
_entity_poly.pdbx_strand_id
1 'polypeptide(L)'
;MNPNMQAFWEFVNKKPVRLILALICLAFLTQGIYRVQVAETDTQLFRGGGEILLWGGWMLANILRAYGKVARKLNIAINVGLVMVLISMFMK
;
A
#
# COMPACT_ATOMS: atom_id res chain seq x y z
N MET A 1 -19.03 -12.77 16.35
CA MET A 1 -17.68 -12.22 16.06
C MET A 1 -16.91 -12.21 17.37
N ASN A 2 -15.67 -12.69 17.41
CA ASN A 2 -14.87 -12.75 18.64
C ASN A 2 -14.73 -11.32 19.24
N PRO A 3 -15.02 -11.08 20.54
CA PRO A 3 -14.94 -9.76 21.15
C PRO A 3 -13.57 -9.09 20.97
N ASN A 4 -12.49 -9.87 20.95
CA ASN A 4 -11.14 -9.39 20.69
C ASN A 4 -10.98 -8.85 19.26
N MET A 5 -11.69 -9.43 18.30
CA MET A 5 -11.67 -9.00 16.91
C MET A 5 -12.37 -7.65 16.73
N GLN A 6 -13.49 -7.42 17.42
CA GLN A 6 -14.17 -6.12 17.39
C GLN A 6 -13.28 -5.01 17.97
N ALA A 7 -12.68 -5.24 19.14
CA ALA A 7 -11.76 -4.29 19.75
C ALA A 7 -10.57 -3.95 18.83
N PHE A 8 -10.02 -4.93 18.12
CA PHE A 8 -8.97 -4.71 17.12
C PHE A 8 -9.43 -3.81 15.97
N TRP A 9 -10.61 -4.09 15.38
CA TRP A 9 -11.14 -3.28 14.28
C TRP A 9 -11.47 -1.86 14.71
N GLU A 10 -12.01 -1.67 15.92
CA GLU A 10 -12.21 -0.35 16.50
C GLU A 10 -10.90 0.40 16.65
N PHE A 11 -9.86 -0.25 17.16
CA PHE A 11 -8.53 0.34 17.29
C PHE A 11 -7.95 0.76 15.92
N VAL A 12 -7.96 -0.13 14.92
CA VAL A 12 -7.43 0.14 13.58
C VAL A 12 -8.22 1.25 12.85
N ASN A 13 -9.51 1.41 13.18
CA ASN A 13 -10.35 2.45 12.59
C ASN A 13 -10.15 3.84 13.22
N LYS A 14 -9.41 3.96 14.33
CA LYS A 14 -9.08 5.27 14.91
C LYS A 14 -8.28 6.10 13.91
N LYS A 15 -8.68 7.37 13.72
CA LYS A 15 -7.98 8.35 12.87
C LYS A 15 -6.45 8.38 13.06
N PRO A 16 -5.90 8.48 14.30
CA PRO A 16 -4.44 8.48 14.49
C PRO A 16 -3.78 7.19 13.99
N VAL A 17 -4.41 6.03 14.20
CA VAL A 17 -3.89 4.74 13.73
C VAL A 17 -3.87 4.68 12.21
N ARG A 18 -4.93 5.16 11.55
CA ARG A 18 -4.98 5.27 10.09
C ARG A 18 -3.90 6.20 9.53
N LEU A 19 -3.62 7.33 10.19
CA LEU A 19 -2.55 8.23 9.76
C LEU A 19 -1.16 7.61 9.95
N ILE A 20 -0.92 6.89 11.05
CA ILE A 20 0.32 6.14 11.25
C ILE A 20 0.48 5.08 10.17
N LEU A 21 -0.57 4.32 9.85
CA LEU A 21 -0.56 3.35 8.76
C LEU A 21 -0.27 4.03 7.41
N ALA A 22 -0.83 5.21 7.16
CA ALA A 22 -0.53 5.98 5.95
C ALA A 22 0.95 6.39 5.89
N LEU A 23 1.54 6.82 7.01
CA LEU A 23 2.97 7.16 7.08
C LEU A 23 3.87 5.93 6.85
N ILE A 24 3.50 4.77 7.39
CA ILE A 24 4.20 3.51 7.13
C ILE A 24 4.13 3.16 5.63
N CYS A 25 2.94 3.28 5.01
CA CYS A 25 2.81 3.09 3.58
C CYS A 25 3.62 4.12 2.78
N LEU A 26 3.72 5.37 3.23
CA LEU A 26 4.55 6.39 2.59
C LEU A 26 6.04 6.00 2.60
N ALA A 27 6.53 5.44 3.71
CA ALA A 27 7.91 4.95 3.81
C ALA A 27 8.19 3.78 2.85
N PHE A 28 7.25 2.86 2.67
CA PHE A 28 7.40 1.80 1.65
C PHE A 28 7.25 2.31 0.22
N LEU A 29 6.43 3.34 0.00
CA LEU A 29 6.31 3.99 -1.30
C LEU A 29 7.62 4.66 -1.71
N THR A 30 8.34 5.30 -0.78
CA THR A 30 9.64 5.92 -1.10
C THR A 30 10.69 4.86 -1.48
N GLN A 31 10.65 3.68 -0.88
CA GLN A 31 11.48 2.54 -1.32
C GLN A 31 11.17 2.14 -2.76
N GLY A 32 9.89 2.08 -3.14
CA GLY A 32 9.48 1.79 -4.51
C GLY A 32 9.96 2.86 -5.50
N ILE A 33 9.84 4.14 -5.15
CA ILE A 33 10.38 5.27 -5.95
C ILE A 33 11.89 5.13 -6.11
N TYR A 34 12.62 4.91 -5.02
CA TYR A 34 14.06 4.75 -5.06
C TYR A 34 14.46 3.60 -5.99
N ARG A 35 13.78 2.44 -5.90
CA ARG A 35 14.04 1.30 -6.79
C ARG A 35 13.82 1.66 -8.26
N VAL A 36 12.78 2.43 -8.60
CA VAL A 36 12.56 2.91 -9.97
C VAL A 36 13.70 3.83 -10.43
N GLN A 37 14.18 4.71 -9.55
CA GLN A 37 15.25 5.66 -9.87
C GLN A 37 16.60 4.99 -10.12
N VAL A 38 16.92 3.93 -9.38
CA VAL A 38 18.19 3.19 -9.52
C VAL A 38 18.06 1.92 -10.34
N ALA A 39 16.94 1.73 -11.05
CA ALA A 39 16.67 0.49 -11.76
C ALA A 39 17.62 0.30 -12.94
N GLU A 40 18.32 -0.83 -12.95
CA GLU A 40 19.20 -1.24 -14.05
C GLU A 40 18.52 -2.27 -14.98
N THR A 41 17.37 -2.79 -14.58
CA THR A 41 16.62 -3.83 -15.32
C THR A 41 15.13 -3.52 -15.36
N ASP A 42 14.45 -4.02 -16.41
CA ASP A 42 13.00 -3.93 -16.55
C ASP A 42 12.27 -4.59 -15.37
N THR A 43 12.81 -5.69 -14.84
CA THR A 43 12.28 -6.37 -13.65
C THR A 43 12.29 -5.46 -12.42
N GLN A 44 13.36 -4.66 -12.22
CA GLN A 44 13.44 -3.70 -11.12
C GLN A 44 12.48 -2.52 -11.30
N LEU A 45 12.34 -2.00 -12.53
CA LEU A 45 11.36 -0.97 -12.86
C LEU A 45 9.93 -1.46 -12.59
N PHE A 46 9.60 -2.66 -13.08
CA PHE A 46 8.29 -3.27 -12.90
C PHE A 46 7.97 -3.50 -11.42
N ARG A 47 8.93 -4.03 -10.66
CA ARG A 47 8.77 -4.24 -9.22
C ARG A 47 8.61 -2.92 -8.46
N GLY A 48 9.42 -1.91 -8.78
CA GLY A 48 9.34 -0.58 -8.17
C GLY A 48 8.01 0.11 -8.47
N GLY A 49 7.52 0.04 -9.72
CA GLY A 49 6.19 0.50 -10.09
C GLY A 49 5.07 -0.21 -9.33
N GLY A 50 5.20 -1.54 -9.15
CA GLY A 50 4.28 -2.33 -8.33
C GLY A 50 4.23 -1.89 -6.87
N GLU A 51 5.40 -1.62 -6.27
CA GLU A 51 5.51 -1.10 -4.89
C GLU A 51 4.88 0.30 -4.76
N ILE A 52 5.10 1.19 -5.73
CA ILE A 52 4.49 2.54 -5.73
C ILE A 52 2.96 2.42 -5.77
N LEU A 53 2.41 1.57 -6.64
CA LEU A 53 0.96 1.37 -6.76
C LEU A 53 0.36 0.72 -5.50
N LEU A 54 1.03 -0.30 -4.97
CA LEU A 54 0.59 -1.02 -3.78
C LEU A 54 0.56 -0.09 -2.56
N TRP A 55 1.71 0.51 -2.24
CA TRP A 55 1.87 1.31 -1.04
C TRP A 55 1.21 2.68 -1.17
N GLY A 56 1.23 3.29 -2.37
CA GLY A 56 0.51 4.52 -2.65
C GLY A 56 -1.00 4.35 -2.57
N GLY A 57 -1.52 3.25 -3.11
CA GLY A 57 -2.93 2.91 -2.99
C GLY A 57 -3.36 2.72 -1.52
N TRP A 58 -2.57 1.99 -0.73
CA TRP A 58 -2.84 1.82 0.71
C TRP A 58 -2.66 3.10 1.53
N MET A 59 -1.68 3.94 1.20
CA MET A 59 -1.49 5.26 1.80
C MET A 59 -2.75 6.11 1.60
N LEU A 60 -3.20 6.29 0.35
CA LEU A 60 -4.42 7.05 0.05
C LEU A 60 -5.64 6.42 0.71
N ALA A 61 -5.76 5.09 0.72
CA ALA A 61 -6.88 4.41 1.36
C ALA A 61 -6.95 4.68 2.86
N ASN A 62 -5.79 4.70 3.55
CA ASN A 62 -5.73 5.01 4.97
C ASN A 62 -6.00 6.49 5.26
N ILE A 63 -5.47 7.42 4.45
CA ILE A 63 -5.78 8.85 4.53
C ILE A 63 -7.28 9.06 4.38
N LEU A 64 -7.89 8.55 3.30
CA LEU A 64 -9.32 8.74 3.04
C LEU A 64 -10.19 8.18 4.17
N ARG A 65 -9.86 6.98 4.68
CA ARG A 65 -10.57 6.38 5.82
C ARG A 65 -10.41 7.20 7.10
N ALA A 66 -9.26 7.85 7.31
CA ALA A 66 -9.04 8.75 8.44
C ALA A 66 -9.97 9.99 8.41
N TYR A 67 -10.48 10.35 7.22
CA TYR A 67 -11.46 11.42 7.01
C TYR A 67 -12.88 10.88 6.74
N GLY A 68 -13.16 9.61 7.03
CA GLY A 68 -14.49 9.00 6.86
C GLY A 68 -14.90 8.71 5.41
N LYS A 69 -13.96 8.77 4.45
CA LYS A 69 -14.21 8.48 3.03
C LYS A 69 -13.76 7.06 2.68
N VAL A 70 -14.50 6.40 1.79
CA VAL A 70 -14.16 5.07 1.26
C VAL A 70 -13.95 5.19 -0.26
N ALA A 71 -12.70 5.03 -0.72
CA ALA A 71 -12.40 4.97 -2.15
C ALA A 71 -12.26 3.52 -2.61
N ARG A 72 -13.38 2.91 -3.02
CA ARG A 72 -13.43 1.52 -3.52
C ARG A 72 -12.55 1.32 -4.76
N LYS A 73 -12.34 2.36 -5.57
CA LYS A 73 -11.48 2.33 -6.77
C LYS A 73 -9.99 2.11 -6.46
N LEU A 74 -9.52 2.43 -5.24
CA LEU A 74 -8.11 2.19 -4.87
C LEU A 74 -7.75 0.71 -4.78
N ASN A 75 -8.74 -0.17 -4.58
CA ASN A 75 -8.51 -1.61 -4.56
C ASN A 75 -7.92 -2.13 -5.87
N ILE A 76 -8.25 -1.51 -7.00
CA ILE A 76 -7.68 -1.89 -8.31
C ILE A 76 -6.18 -1.59 -8.32
N ALA A 77 -5.78 -0.37 -7.96
CA ALA A 77 -4.36 0.02 -7.90
C ALA A 77 -3.57 -0.85 -6.91
N ILE A 78 -4.14 -1.12 -5.73
CA ILE A 78 -3.54 -1.98 -4.71
C ILE A 78 -3.33 -3.40 -5.24
N ASN A 79 -4.36 -3.99 -5.85
CA ASN A 79 -4.28 -5.37 -6.36
C ASN A 79 -3.34 -5.49 -7.55
N VAL A 80 -3.35 -4.52 -8.47
CA VAL A 80 -2.41 -4.48 -9.60
C VAL A 80 -0.98 -4.36 -9.07
N GLY A 81 -0.71 -3.44 -8.14
CA GLY A 81 0.60 -3.31 -7.52
C GLY A 81 1.06 -4.60 -6.84
N LEU A 82 0.17 -5.26 -6.09
CA LEU A 82 0.46 -6.56 -5.47
C LEU A 82 0.85 -7.63 -6.50
N VAL A 83 0.08 -7.74 -7.59
CA VAL A 83 0.35 -8.72 -8.66
C VAL A 83 1.68 -8.41 -9.35
N MET A 84 1.99 -7.15 -9.63
CA MET A 84 3.27 -6.76 -10.22
C MET A 84 4.45 -7.17 -9.33
N VAL A 85 4.35 -6.90 -8.02
CA VAL A 85 5.39 -7.30 -7.05
C VAL A 85 5.52 -8.82 -7.00
N LEU A 86 4.42 -9.57 -6.96
CA LEU A 86 4.45 -11.04 -6.95
C LEU A 86 5.05 -11.62 -8.23
N ILE A 87 4.64 -11.15 -9.40
CA ILE A 87 5.17 -11.62 -10.69
C ILE A 87 6.66 -11.32 -10.80
N SER A 88 7.10 -10.14 -10.33
CA SER A 88 8.51 -9.77 -10.36
C SER A 88 9.43 -10.70 -9.57
N MET A 89 8.90 -11.48 -8.61
CA MET A 89 9.68 -12.49 -7.88
C MET A 89 10.03 -13.71 -8.73
N PHE A 90 9.32 -13.91 -9.84
CA PHE A 90 9.54 -15.00 -10.79
C PHE A 90 10.25 -14.53 -12.07
N MET A 91 10.35 -13.22 -12.25
CA MET A 91 11.12 -12.61 -13.34
C MET A 91 12.59 -12.56 -12.92
N LYS A 92 13.48 -13.06 -13.78
CA LYS A 92 14.93 -12.95 -13.61
C LYS A 92 15.43 -11.61 -14.12
#